data_AF-A0A4R0DAX8-F1
#
_entry.id   AF-A0A4R0DAX8-F1
#
_cell.length_a   1.000
_cell.length_b   1.000
_cell.length_c   1.000
_cell.angle_alpha   90.00
_cell.angle_beta   90.00
_cell.angle_gamma   90.00
#
_symmetry.space_group_name_H-M   'P 1'
#
loop_
_entity.id
_entity.type
_entity.pdbx_description
1 polymer ?
#
loop_
_entity_poly.entity_id
_entity_poly.type
_entity_poly.pdbx_seq_one_letter_code
_entity_poly.pdbx_strand_id
1 'polypeptide(L)'
;MQENTLPWVIKLVPAVVGAILALVLSGDIDKDGKIQVTLGVIGKFLFSVSVSLYGGAAFIEYYELDQYSHMAQGFVMLIFAVFGLLTIGIAYQSIALMHGKSLAEVIAEVKSAFIAIVGGGK
;
A
#
# COMPACT_ATOMS: atom_id res chain seq x y z
N MET A 1 31.28 11.92 -1.82
CA MET A 1 29.89 11.44 -1.75
C MET A 1 29.58 10.79 -3.08
N GLN A 2 29.73 9.47 -3.17
CA GLN A 2 29.30 8.74 -4.35
C GLN A 2 27.79 8.54 -4.16
N GLU A 3 26.98 9.33 -4.87
CA GLU A 3 25.55 9.05 -5.03
C GLU A 3 25.43 7.70 -5.73
N ASN A 4 25.47 6.63 -4.94
CA ASN A 4 25.09 5.33 -5.43
C ASN A 4 23.60 5.45 -5.76
N THR A 5 23.27 5.42 -7.03
CA THR A 5 21.91 5.34 -7.58
C THR A 5 21.33 3.91 -7.43
N LEU A 6 22.21 2.93 -7.18
CA LEU A 6 21.90 1.52 -6.87
C LEU A 6 20.97 1.24 -5.66
N PRO A 7 21.08 1.93 -4.50
CA PRO A 7 20.26 1.70 -3.31
C PRO A 7 18.78 2.06 -3.51
N TRP A 8 18.49 3.02 -4.40
CA TRP A 8 17.11 3.40 -4.73
C TRP A 8 16.42 2.35 -5.60
N VAL A 9 17.12 1.78 -6.57
CA VAL A 9 16.58 0.70 -7.43
C VAL A 9 16.20 -0.52 -6.59
N ILE A 10 17.03 -0.87 -5.59
CA ILE A 10 16.77 -1.98 -4.66
C ILE A 10 15.51 -1.73 -3.82
N LYS A 11 15.19 -0.47 -3.49
CA LYS A 11 13.98 -0.07 -2.76
C LYS A 11 12.74 0.03 -3.66
N LEU A 12 12.93 0.26 -4.97
CA LEU A 12 11.84 0.32 -5.94
C LEU A 12 11.19 -1.05 -6.17
N VAL A 13 12.00 -2.11 -6.22
CA VAL A 13 11.52 -3.49 -6.41
C VAL A 13 10.46 -3.90 -5.37
N PRO A 14 10.70 -3.81 -4.05
CA PRO A 14 9.69 -4.17 -3.05
C PRO A 14 8.45 -3.26 -3.07
N ALA A 15 8.59 -1.99 -3.46
CA ALA A 15 7.43 -1.11 -3.65
C ALA A 15 6.54 -1.58 -4.82
N VAL A 16 7.15 -1.93 -5.96
CA VAL A 16 6.44 -2.45 -7.14
C VAL A 16 5.85 -3.83 -6.87
N VAL A 17 6.62 -4.74 -6.25
CA VAL A 17 6.14 -6.08 -5.87
C VAL A 17 4.99 -5.97 -4.87
N GLY A 18 5.09 -5.08 -3.89
CA GLY A 18 4.02 -4.83 -2.93
C GLY A 18 2.75 -4.26 -3.58
N ALA A 19 2.91 -3.35 -4.55
CA ALA A 19 1.77 -2.81 -5.29
C ALA A 19 1.10 -3.87 -6.18
N ILE A 20 1.87 -4.73 -6.84
CA ILE A 20 1.33 -5.86 -7.61
C ILE A 20 0.61 -6.82 -6.66
N LEU A 21 1.20 -7.15 -5.51
CA LEU A 21 0.59 -8.01 -4.50
C LEU A 21 -0.73 -7.41 -3.99
N ALA A 22 -0.80 -6.10 -3.74
CA ALA A 22 -2.03 -5.42 -3.36
C ALA A 22 -3.13 -5.54 -4.44
N LEU A 23 -2.75 -5.49 -5.73
CA LEU A 23 -3.68 -5.71 -6.84
C LEU A 23 -4.14 -7.17 -6.97
N VAL A 24 -3.24 -8.14 -6.78
CA VAL A 24 -3.59 -9.58 -6.72
C VAL A 24 -4.60 -9.82 -5.61
N LEU A 25 -4.30 -9.31 -4.42
CA LEU A 25 -5.15 -9.44 -3.26
C LEU A 25 -6.53 -8.81 -3.48
N SER A 26 -6.56 -7.62 -4.10
CA SER A 26 -7.78 -6.87 -4.47
C SER A 26 -8.66 -7.57 -5.51
N GLY A 27 -8.23 -8.70 -6.08
CA GLY A 27 -8.94 -9.40 -7.15
C GLY A 27 -8.90 -8.67 -8.50
N ASP A 28 -8.09 -7.62 -8.60
CA ASP A 28 -7.88 -6.86 -9.85
C ASP A 28 -6.96 -7.63 -10.82
N ILE A 29 -6.22 -8.64 -10.31
CA ILE A 29 -5.43 -9.59 -11.10
C ILE A 29 -6.11 -10.97 -11.00
N ASP A 30 -6.56 -11.47 -12.15
CA ASP A 30 -7.25 -12.77 -12.23
C ASP A 30 -6.31 -13.94 -11.89
N LYS A 31 -6.86 -15.11 -11.55
CA LYS A 31 -6.12 -16.35 -11.24
C LYS A 31 -5.27 -16.84 -12.42
N ASP A 32 -5.62 -16.42 -13.64
CA ASP A 32 -4.86 -16.63 -14.87
C ASP A 32 -3.74 -15.59 -15.09
N GLY A 33 -3.53 -14.66 -14.15
CA GLY A 33 -2.52 -13.60 -14.23
C GLY A 33 -2.89 -12.43 -15.14
N LYS A 34 -4.15 -12.37 -15.63
CA LYS A 34 -4.61 -11.28 -16.49
C LYS A 34 -4.95 -10.06 -15.65
N ILE A 35 -4.21 -8.98 -15.87
CA ILE A 35 -4.51 -7.67 -15.28
C ILE A 35 -5.48 -6.96 -16.22
N GLN A 36 -6.72 -6.76 -15.78
CA GLN A 36 -7.61 -5.83 -16.50
C GLN A 36 -7.14 -4.40 -16.22
N VAL A 37 -6.40 -3.84 -17.18
CA VAL A 37 -5.90 -2.47 -17.09
C VAL A 37 -7.07 -1.50 -17.26
N THR A 38 -7.74 -1.20 -16.14
CA THR A 38 -8.75 -0.15 -16.06
C THR A 38 -8.16 1.09 -15.41
N LEU A 39 -8.77 2.26 -15.63
CA LEU A 39 -8.38 3.50 -14.96
C LEU A 39 -8.36 3.36 -13.42
N GLY A 40 -9.27 2.54 -12.87
CA GLY A 40 -9.31 2.24 -11.44
C GLY A 40 -8.09 1.47 -10.96
N VAL A 41 -7.67 0.44 -11.69
CA VAL A 41 -6.48 -0.37 -11.36
C VAL A 41 -5.20 0.46 -11.47
N ILE A 42 -5.07 1.29 -12.52
CA ILE A 42 -3.94 2.22 -12.68
C ILE A 42 -3.87 3.19 -11.50
N GLY A 43 -5.00 3.76 -11.10
CA GLY A 43 -5.07 4.65 -9.95
C GLY A 43 -4.62 3.96 -8.66
N LYS A 44 -5.19 2.80 -8.34
CA LYS A 44 -4.81 1.99 -7.16
C LYS A 44 -3.31 1.66 -7.15
N PHE A 45 -2.76 1.28 -8.30
CA PHE A 45 -1.34 0.99 -8.45
C PHE A 45 -0.47 2.22 -8.16
N LEU A 46 -0.76 3.36 -8.82
CA LEU A 46 0.00 4.60 -8.64
C LEU A 46 -0.07 5.09 -7.19
N PHE A 47 -1.25 5.02 -6.56
CA PHE A 47 -1.42 5.37 -5.15
C PHE A 47 -0.65 4.42 -4.23
N SER A 48 -0.71 3.11 -4.44
CA SER A 48 0.03 2.13 -3.64
C SER A 48 1.55 2.35 -3.75
N VAL A 49 2.08 2.52 -4.97
CA VAL A 49 3.50 2.82 -5.20
C VAL A 49 3.89 4.14 -4.56
N SER A 50 3.07 5.19 -4.69
CA SER A 50 3.37 6.51 -4.11
C SER A 50 3.40 6.45 -2.57
N VAL A 51 2.41 5.81 -1.94
CA VAL A 51 2.36 5.65 -0.49
C VAL A 51 3.54 4.81 0.02
N SER A 52 3.93 3.77 -0.72
CA SER A 52 5.15 3.00 -0.41
C SER A 52 6.40 3.85 -0.49
N LEU A 53 6.60 4.58 -1.60
CA LEU A 53 7.80 5.36 -1.83
C LEU A 53 7.94 6.53 -0.85
N TYR A 54 6.92 7.36 -0.73
CA TYR A 54 6.97 8.55 0.13
C TYR A 54 6.71 8.21 1.60
N GLY A 55 5.69 7.39 1.88
CA GLY A 55 5.34 7.00 3.25
C GLY A 55 6.37 6.09 3.87
N GLY A 56 6.85 5.07 3.14
CA GLY A 56 7.91 4.19 3.60
C GLY A 56 9.23 4.92 3.80
N ALA A 57 9.62 5.83 2.89
CA ALA A 57 10.83 6.63 3.06
C ALA A 57 10.73 7.58 4.27
N ALA A 58 9.61 8.29 4.42
CA ALA A 58 9.37 9.16 5.57
C ALA A 58 9.38 8.39 6.90
N PHE A 59 8.83 7.16 6.92
CA PHE A 59 8.88 6.30 8.10
C PHE A 59 10.31 5.86 8.42
N ILE A 60 11.10 5.47 7.42
CA ILE A 60 12.50 5.12 7.59
C ILE A 60 13.30 6.31 8.15
N GLU A 61 13.05 7.51 7.65
CA GLU A 61 13.72 8.72 8.10
C GLU A 61 13.30 9.12 9.53
N TYR A 62 12.00 9.16 9.82
CA TYR A 62 11.48 9.57 11.12
C TYR A 62 11.91 8.64 12.28
N TYR A 63 12.04 7.35 12.00
CA TYR A 63 12.48 6.35 12.99
C TYR A 63 13.97 6.01 12.90
N GLU A 64 14.75 6.77 12.12
CA GLU A 64 16.20 6.54 11.93
C GLU A 64 16.52 5.09 11.53
N LEU A 65 15.71 4.47 10.66
CA LEU A 65 15.92 3.10 10.19
C LEU A 65 16.95 3.02 9.05
N ASP A 66 17.61 4.14 8.73
CA ASP A 66 18.65 4.26 7.72
C ASP A 66 19.90 3.44 8.07
N GLN A 67 20.14 3.21 9.36
CA GLN A 67 21.21 2.36 9.91
C GLN A 67 21.02 0.86 9.65
N TYR A 68 19.81 0.42 9.30
CA TYR A 68 19.54 -0.98 8.96
C TYR A 68 19.86 -1.30 7.50
N SER A 69 20.00 -2.60 7.19
CA SER A 69 20.30 -3.04 5.82
C SER A 69 19.26 -2.54 4.81
N HIS A 70 19.69 -2.32 3.56
CA HIS A 70 18.78 -1.93 2.48
C HIS A 70 17.63 -2.92 2.26
N MET A 71 17.82 -4.21 2.59
CA MET A 71 16.73 -5.19 2.57
C MET A 71 15.68 -4.93 3.65
N ALA A 72 16.09 -4.57 4.87
CA ALA A 72 15.17 -4.22 5.95
C ALA A 72 14.39 -2.94 5.60
N GLN A 73 15.05 -1.95 5.01
CA GLN A 73 14.38 -0.76 4.46
C GLN A 73 13.38 -1.16 3.36
N GLY A 74 13.76 -2.03 2.43
CA GLY A 74 12.87 -2.56 1.41
C GLY A 74 11.64 -3.27 1.99
N PHE A 75 11.78 -3.99 3.09
CA PHE A 75 10.66 -4.63 3.79
C PHE A 75 9.68 -3.60 4.37
N VAL A 76 10.18 -2.50 4.97
CA VAL A 76 9.33 -1.39 5.42
C VAL A 76 8.53 -0.81 4.26
N MET A 77 9.18 -0.57 3.12
CA MET A 77 8.52 -0.07 1.90
C MET A 77 7.41 -1.02 1.43
N LEU A 78 7.64 -2.35 1.51
CA LEU A 78 6.64 -3.37 1.18
C LEU A 78 5.43 -3.32 2.10
N ILE A 79 5.62 -3.15 3.42
CA ILE A 79 4.51 -2.98 4.37
C ILE A 79 3.65 -1.78 3.99
N PHE A 80 4.26 -0.64 3.65
CA PHE A 80 3.52 0.55 3.21
C PHE A 80 2.81 0.36 1.88
N ALA A 81 3.37 -0.41 0.94
CA ALA A 81 2.71 -0.71 -0.33
C ALA A 81 1.41 -1.53 -0.14
N VAL A 82 1.43 -2.52 0.76
CA VAL A 82 0.30 -3.42 1.01
C VAL A 82 -0.73 -2.79 1.94
N PHE A 83 -0.30 -2.13 3.01
CA PHE A 83 -1.18 -1.66 4.08
C PHE A 83 -1.36 -0.14 4.13
N GLY A 84 -0.53 0.65 3.44
CA GLY A 84 -0.60 2.12 3.53
C GLY A 84 -1.95 2.68 3.07
N LEU A 85 -2.54 2.12 2.01
CA LEU A 85 -3.87 2.51 1.55
C LEU A 85 -4.98 2.10 2.54
N LEU A 86 -4.80 0.98 3.26
CA LEU A 86 -5.72 0.58 4.31
C LEU A 86 -5.70 1.59 5.47
N THR A 87 -4.52 2.04 5.89
CA THR A 87 -4.38 3.05 6.96
C THR A 87 -5.05 4.37 6.57
N ILE A 88 -4.86 4.84 5.33
CA ILE A 88 -5.52 6.04 4.81
C ILE A 88 -7.04 5.85 4.78
N GLY A 89 -7.52 4.69 4.32
CA GLY A 89 -8.93 4.34 4.34
C GLY A 89 -9.52 4.40 5.75
N ILE A 90 -8.85 3.79 6.73
CA ILE A 90 -9.28 3.82 8.14
C ILE A 90 -9.34 5.26 8.65
N ALA A 91 -8.30 6.07 8.42
CA ALA A 91 -8.26 7.46 8.87
C ALA A 91 -9.40 8.30 8.27
N TYR A 92 -9.67 8.14 6.98
CA TYR A 92 -10.80 8.79 6.32
C TYR A 92 -12.14 8.40 6.95
N GLN A 93 -12.34 7.10 7.19
CA GLN A 93 -13.56 6.60 7.82
C GLN A 93 -13.70 7.10 9.26
N SER A 94 -12.61 7.20 10.02
CA SER A 94 -12.61 7.79 11.37
C SER A 94 -13.05 9.25 11.37
N ILE A 95 -12.65 10.05 10.36
CA ILE A 95 -13.13 11.43 10.21
C ILE A 95 -14.60 11.46 9.77
N ALA A 96 -15.03 10.53 8.91
CA ALA A 96 -16.43 10.44 8.50
C ALA A 96 -17.37 10.10 9.67
N LEU A 97 -16.92 9.29 10.65
CA LEU A 97 -17.64 9.06 11.92
C LEU A 97 -17.93 10.37 12.65
N MET A 98 -16.94 11.27 12.70
CA MET A 98 -17.08 12.57 13.37
C MET A 98 -18.10 13.48 12.68
N HIS A 99 -18.37 13.25 11.38
CA HIS A 99 -19.37 13.98 10.59
C HIS A 99 -20.75 13.31 10.58
N GLY A 100 -20.99 12.32 11.46
CA GLY A 100 -22.30 11.71 11.66
C GLY A 100 -22.55 10.42 10.87
N LYS A 101 -21.53 9.85 10.22
CA LYS A 101 -21.63 8.51 9.62
C LYS A 101 -21.76 7.46 10.73
N SER A 102 -22.57 6.42 10.53
CA SER A 102 -22.77 5.43 11.58
C SER A 102 -21.55 4.53 11.76
N LEU A 103 -21.27 4.13 13.01
CA LEU A 103 -20.21 3.18 13.34
C LEU A 103 -20.33 1.86 12.56
N ALA A 104 -21.55 1.42 12.28
CA ALA A 104 -21.82 0.20 11.51
C ALA A 104 -21.38 0.33 10.05
N GLU A 105 -21.63 1.46 9.38
CA GLU A 105 -21.22 1.70 7.99
C GLU A 105 -19.70 1.79 7.85
N VAL A 106 -19.04 2.44 8.81
CA VAL A 106 -17.58 2.55 8.83
C VAL A 106 -16.91 1.21 9.06
N ILE A 107 -17.42 0.41 10.00
CA ILE A 107 -16.95 -0.97 10.20
C ILE A 107 -17.16 -1.80 8.94
N ALA A 108 -18.31 -1.66 8.26
CA ALA A 108 -18.58 -2.39 7.02
C ALA A 108 -17.62 -2.01 5.89
N GLU A 109 -17.30 -0.73 5.72
CA GLU A 109 -16.38 -0.24 4.68
C GLU A 109 -14.91 -0.60 4.97
N VAL A 110 -14.44 -0.43 6.22
CA VAL A 110 -13.09 -0.87 6.61
C VAL A 110 -12.97 -2.38 6.46
N LYS A 111 -13.98 -3.15 6.87
CA LYS A 111 -14.00 -4.60 6.71
C LYS A 111 -14.04 -4.98 5.23
N SER A 112 -14.76 -4.25 4.39
CA SER A 112 -14.80 -4.49 2.94
C SER A 112 -13.45 -4.20 2.28
N ALA A 113 -12.79 -3.10 2.64
CA ALA A 113 -11.44 -2.79 2.18
C ALA A 113 -10.41 -3.83 2.66
N PHE A 114 -10.55 -4.31 3.90
CA PHE A 114 -9.70 -5.37 4.43
C PHE A 114 -9.94 -6.73 3.77
N ILE A 115 -11.20 -7.12 3.53
CA ILE A 115 -11.54 -8.34 2.79
C ILE A 115 -11.02 -8.27 1.36
N ALA A 116 -11.12 -7.10 0.72
CA ALA A 116 -10.50 -6.87 -0.57
C ALA A 116 -8.97 -7.04 -0.52
N ILE A 117 -8.31 -6.77 0.62
CA ILE A 117 -6.86 -6.99 0.77
C ILE A 117 -6.50 -8.42 1.22
N VAL A 118 -7.37 -9.15 1.91
CA VAL A 118 -7.01 -10.45 2.52
C VAL A 118 -7.55 -11.66 1.76
N GLY A 119 -8.59 -11.49 0.95
CA GLY A 119 -9.09 -12.57 0.12
C GLY A 119 -10.53 -12.33 -0.31
N GLY A 120 -10.67 -11.82 -1.53
CA GLY A 120 -11.79 -12.10 -2.44
C GLY A 120 -13.18 -11.86 -1.86
N GLY A 121 -13.70 -10.65 -2.09
CA GLY A 121 -15.15 -10.46 -2.15
C GLY A 121 -15.73 -11.24 -3.34
N LYS A 122 -16.06 -12.52 -3.07
CA LYS A 122 -16.64 -13.55 -3.96
C LYS A 122 -15.65 -14.33 -4.84
#